data_AF-A0A1V0AHD3-F1
#
_entry.id   AF-A0A1V0AHD3-F1
#
_cell.length_a   1.000
_cell.length_b   1.000
_cell.length_c   1.000
_cell.angle_alpha   90.00
_cell.angle_beta   90.00
_cell.angle_gamma   90.00
#
_symmetry.space_group_name_H-M   'P 1'
#
loop_
_entity.id
_entity.type
_entity.pdbx_description
1 polymer ?
#
loop_
_entity_poly.entity_id
_entity_poly.type
_entity_poly.pdbx_seq_one_letter_code
_entity_poly.pdbx_strand_id
1 'polypeptide(L)'
;MDQRGTGGNVRTVDGRANGHVRCTPPAAAELFEIAVLDTTGDDGEARWHTIGWGVDRGHADSIAEAYVTRPLCPYDEAQVRQNGHLVNVHRRPA
;
A
#
# COMPACT_ATOMS: atom_id res chain seq x y z
N MET A 1 -37.51 24.29 -12.86
CA MET A 1 -36.78 24.99 -11.79
C MET A 1 -35.43 25.40 -12.36
N ASP A 2 -35.34 26.64 -12.81
CA ASP A 2 -34.09 27.30 -13.19
C ASP A 2 -33.54 28.04 -11.98
N GLN A 3 -32.29 27.76 -11.55
CA GLN A 3 -31.31 28.64 -10.88
C GLN A 3 -29.92 27.93 -10.95
N ARG A 4 -28.95 28.36 -11.77
CA ARG A 4 -27.91 29.42 -11.62
C ARG A 4 -26.82 29.19 -10.56
N GLY A 5 -25.56 29.31 -11.02
CA GLY A 5 -24.33 29.63 -10.24
C GLY A 5 -23.39 28.43 -10.04
N THR A 6 -22.05 28.49 -10.15
CA THR A 6 -21.09 29.62 -10.14
C THR A 6 -19.73 29.09 -10.65
N GLY A 7 -18.89 29.95 -11.23
CA GLY A 7 -17.72 29.58 -12.04
C GLY A 7 -16.47 29.07 -11.31
N GLY A 8 -15.41 28.81 -12.10
CA GLY A 8 -14.12 28.37 -11.55
C GLY A 8 -13.10 27.83 -12.55
N ASN A 9 -12.77 28.61 -13.59
CA ASN A 9 -11.44 28.66 -14.23
C ASN A 9 -10.72 27.31 -14.56
N VAL A 10 -11.15 26.61 -15.62
CA VAL A 10 -10.26 25.66 -16.29
C VAL A 10 -9.39 26.46 -17.26
N ARG A 11 -8.14 26.71 -16.87
CA ARG A 11 -7.12 27.25 -17.78
C ARG A 11 -6.94 26.25 -18.92
N THR A 12 -7.46 26.58 -20.10
CA THR A 12 -7.07 25.95 -21.36
C THR A 12 -5.60 26.27 -21.59
N VAL A 13 -4.72 25.27 -21.49
CA VAL A 13 -3.33 25.43 -21.89
C VAL A 13 -3.28 25.29 -23.41
N ASP A 14 -3.37 26.42 -24.10
CA ASP A 14 -2.98 26.52 -25.50
C ASP A 14 -1.46 26.33 -25.59
N GLY A 15 -1.05 25.12 -25.95
CA GLY A 15 0.35 24.73 -26.08
C GLY A 15 0.51 23.63 -27.13
N ARG A 16 0.63 24.08 -28.38
CA ARG A 16 1.01 23.34 -29.60
C ARG A 16 1.83 22.06 -29.34
N ALA A 17 1.28 20.92 -29.75
CA ALA A 17 1.90 19.61 -29.63
C ALA A 17 3.23 19.50 -30.39
N ASN A 18 4.26 19.01 -29.69
CA ASN A 18 5.18 17.97 -30.20
C ASN A 18 5.94 17.31 -29.04
N GLY A 19 5.22 16.97 -27.96
CA GLY A 19 5.75 16.15 -26.87
C GLY A 19 5.01 14.82 -26.87
N HIS A 20 5.66 13.75 -27.32
CA HIS A 20 5.15 12.39 -27.08
C HIS A 20 4.98 12.23 -25.56
N VAL A 21 3.74 12.25 -25.08
CA VAL A 21 3.45 11.79 -23.71
C VAL A 21 3.80 10.33 -23.69
N ARG A 22 4.72 9.93 -22.81
CA ARG A 22 5.12 8.54 -22.67
C ARG A 22 3.90 7.76 -22.19
N CYS A 23 3.19 7.11 -23.11
CA CYS A 23 2.07 6.23 -22.79
C CYS A 23 2.53 4.93 -22.12
N THR A 24 3.84 4.67 -22.13
CA THR A 24 4.45 3.63 -21.30
C THR A 24 4.40 4.09 -19.86
N PRO A 25 3.65 3.40 -18.98
CA PRO A 25 3.74 3.64 -17.56
C PRO A 25 5.22 3.57 -17.16
N PRO A 26 5.69 4.40 -16.22
CA PRO A 26 6.99 4.14 -15.61
C PRO A 26 7.03 2.66 -15.18
N ALA A 27 8.20 2.02 -15.29
CA ALA A 27 8.38 0.65 -14.81
C ALA A 27 7.70 0.55 -13.44
N ALA A 28 6.81 -0.44 -13.27
CA ALA A 28 6.06 -0.57 -12.03
C ALA A 28 7.06 -0.47 -10.89
N ALA A 29 6.90 0.55 -10.02
CA ALA A 29 7.71 0.65 -8.83
C ALA A 29 7.61 -0.71 -8.14
N GLU A 30 8.75 -1.29 -7.77
CA GLU A 30 8.76 -2.61 -7.16
C GLU A 30 7.96 -2.53 -5.86
N LEU A 31 6.71 -2.99 -5.89
CA LEU A 31 5.83 -2.94 -4.73
C LEU A 31 6.21 -4.07 -3.78
N PHE A 32 6.12 -3.76 -2.49
CA PHE A 32 6.39 -4.69 -1.42
C PHE A 32 5.07 -5.04 -0.74
N GLU A 33 4.62 -6.28 -0.91
CA GLU A 33 3.44 -6.81 -0.21
C GLU A 33 3.71 -6.86 1.29
N ILE A 34 2.70 -6.49 2.08
CA ILE A 34 2.73 -6.63 3.53
C ILE A 34 1.61 -7.59 3.93
N ALA A 35 1.97 -8.71 4.54
CA ALA A 35 1.02 -9.71 5.02
C ALA A 35 1.16 -9.93 6.53
N VAL A 36 0.07 -10.09 7.26
CA VAL A 36 0.07 -10.34 8.70
C VAL A 36 -0.42 -11.75 9.00
N LEU A 37 0.10 -12.34 10.07
CA LEU A 37 -0.38 -13.62 10.60
C LEU A 37 -1.50 -13.33 11.60
N ASP A 38 -2.71 -13.74 11.23
CA ASP A 38 -3.87 -13.74 12.10
C ASP A 38 -4.02 -15.12 12.75
N THR A 39 -3.91 -15.15 14.08
CA THR A 39 -4.12 -16.32 14.94
C THR A 39 -5.41 -16.20 15.76
N THR A 40 -6.18 -15.13 15.56
CA THR A 40 -7.37 -14.77 16.34
C THR A 40 -8.68 -15.32 15.76
N GLY A 41 -8.61 -16.03 14.63
CA GLY A 41 -9.78 -16.62 13.99
C GLY A 41 -10.50 -17.64 14.88
N ASP A 42 -11.83 -17.69 14.76
CA ASP A 42 -12.71 -18.56 15.57
C ASP A 42 -12.46 -20.06 15.37
N ASP A 43 -11.81 -20.45 14.27
CA ASP A 43 -11.44 -21.83 13.96
C ASP A 43 -10.08 -22.26 14.52
N GLY A 44 -9.34 -21.33 15.15
CA GLY A 44 -8.02 -21.59 15.73
C GLY A 44 -6.89 -21.79 14.71
N GLU A 45 -7.18 -21.62 13.42
CA GLU A 45 -6.20 -21.82 12.35
C GLU A 45 -5.48 -20.51 12.01
N ALA A 46 -4.15 -20.55 12.06
CA ALA A 46 -3.33 -19.39 11.73
C ALA A 46 -3.35 -19.10 10.21
N ARG A 47 -3.64 -17.86 9.81
CA ARG A 47 -3.78 -17.47 8.41
C ARG A 47 -3.00 -16.20 8.07
N TRP A 48 -2.42 -16.18 6.88
CA TRP A 48 -1.76 -14.99 6.34
C TRP A 48 -2.76 -14.14 5.55
N HIS A 49 -2.83 -12.85 5.88
CA HIS A 49 -3.67 -11.89 5.17
C HIS A 49 -2.85 -10.71 4.67
N THR A 50 -2.98 -10.39 3.38
CA THR A 50 -2.39 -9.19 2.79
C THR A 50 -3.13 -7.95 3.30
N ILE A 51 -2.41 -7.03 3.94
CA ILE A 51 -2.99 -5.80 4.50
C ILE A 51 -2.65 -4.56 3.68
N GLY A 52 -1.68 -4.65 2.78
CA GLY A 52 -1.28 -3.52 1.95
C GLY A 52 -0.01 -3.75 1.15
N TRP A 53 0.44 -2.67 0.51
CA TRP A 53 1.61 -2.63 -0.34
C TRP A 53 2.43 -1.36 -0.06
N GLY A 54 3.73 -1.53 0.20
CA GLY A 54 4.69 -0.42 0.30
C GLY A 54 5.29 -0.09 -1.07
N VAL A 55 5.52 1.21 -1.32
CA VAL A 55 6.14 1.71 -2.56
C VAL A 55 7.66 1.53 -2.60
N ASP A 56 8.25 1.22 -1.45
CA ASP A 56 9.64 0.82 -1.27
C ASP A 56 9.77 -0.05 -0.01
N ARG A 57 10.94 -0.69 0.15
CA ARG A 57 11.20 -1.63 1.24
C ARG A 57 11.13 -0.98 2.62
N GLY A 58 11.71 0.21 2.79
CA GLY A 58 11.77 0.88 4.10
C GLY A 58 10.38 1.29 4.57
N HIS A 59 9.55 1.77 3.64
CA HIS A 59 8.15 2.06 3.91
C HIS A 59 7.36 0.79 4.27
N ALA A 60 7.56 -0.31 3.54
CA ALA A 60 6.90 -1.58 3.83
C ALA A 60 7.30 -2.15 5.20
N ASP A 61 8.60 -2.09 5.53
CA ASP A 61 9.13 -2.52 6.83
C ASP A 61 8.56 -1.68 7.97
N SER A 62 8.48 -0.36 7.83
CA SER A 62 7.89 0.51 8.85
C SER A 62 6.40 0.21 9.11
N ILE A 63 5.63 -0.07 8.05
CA ILE A 63 4.23 -0.49 8.22
C ILE A 63 4.16 -1.86 8.91
N ALA A 64 4.93 -2.85 8.44
CA ALA A 64 4.94 -4.19 9.00
C ALA A 64 5.30 -4.18 10.50
N GLU A 65 6.34 -3.45 10.88
CA GLU A 65 6.74 -3.26 12.28
C GLU A 65 5.63 -2.61 13.11
N ALA A 66 5.02 -1.52 12.61
CA ALA A 66 3.92 -0.86 13.31
C ALA A 66 2.73 -1.80 13.53
N TYR A 67 2.47 -2.71 12.60
CA TYR A 67 1.39 -3.70 12.71
C TYR A 67 1.68 -4.86 13.67
N VAL A 68 2.87 -4.99 14.24
CA VAL A 68 3.14 -6.03 15.26
C VAL A 68 3.57 -5.44 16.60
N THR A 69 3.93 -4.15 16.64
CA THR A 69 4.39 -3.46 17.86
C THR A 69 3.34 -2.57 18.51
N ARG A 70 2.23 -2.25 17.80
CA ARG A 70 1.16 -1.42 18.38
C ARG A 70 0.52 -2.09 19.62
N PRO A 71 0.22 -1.33 20.68
CA PRO A 71 -0.55 -1.84 21.81
C PRO A 71 -1.88 -2.45 21.33
N LEU A 72 -2.24 -3.61 21.89
CA LEU A 72 -3.47 -4.35 21.55
C LEU A 72 -3.57 -4.81 20.09
N CYS A 73 -2.46 -4.79 19.33
CA CYS A 73 -2.48 -5.37 18.00
C CYS A 73 -2.77 -6.87 18.08
N PRO A 74 -3.69 -7.43 17.27
CA PRO A 74 -4.01 -8.87 17.30
C PRO A 74 -2.98 -9.74 16.58
N TYR A 75 -2.15 -9.18 15.68
CA TYR A 75 -1.25 -9.95 14.83
C TYR A 75 0.09 -10.27 15.47
N ASP A 76 0.53 -11.53 15.34
CA ASP A 76 1.76 -12.02 15.97
C ASP A 76 3.00 -11.76 15.09
N GLU A 77 2.83 -11.84 13.77
CA GLU A 77 3.88 -11.63 12.78
C GLU A 77 3.40 -10.81 11.59
N ALA A 78 4.34 -10.09 10.95
CA ALA A 78 4.15 -9.42 9.67
C ALA A 78 5.30 -9.76 8.72
N GLN A 79 4.98 -10.14 7.48
CA GLN A 79 5.91 -10.43 6.41
C GLN A 79 5.92 -9.30 5.39
N VAL A 80 7.11 -8.99 4.89
CA VAL A 80 7.29 -8.15 3.71
C VAL A 80 7.75 -9.05 2.55
N ARG A 81 7.01 -9.03 1.45
CA ARG A 81 7.32 -9.83 0.25
C ARG A 81 7.49 -8.95 -0.97
N GLN A 82 8.35 -9.35 -1.89
CA GLN A 82 8.56 -8.68 -3.17
C GLN A 82 8.37 -9.72 -4.29
N ASN A 83 7.39 -9.50 -5.16
CA ASN A 83 7.07 -10.44 -6.24
C ASN A 83 6.86 -11.88 -5.74
N GLY A 84 6.23 -12.05 -4.57
CA GLY A 84 6.00 -13.35 -3.93
C GLY A 84 7.19 -13.91 -3.13
N HIS A 85 8.36 -13.29 -3.17
CA HIS A 85 9.52 -13.70 -2.40
C HIS A 85 9.53 -13.03 -1.03
N LEU A 86 9.77 -13.80 0.03
CA LEU A 86 9.91 -13.25 1.38
C LEU A 86 11.22 -12.45 1.50
N VAL A 87 11.10 -11.18 1.91
CA VAL A 87 12.23 -10.25 2.04
C VAL A 87 12.50 -9.89 3.50
N ASN A 88 11.48 -9.83 4.34
CA ASN A 88 11.63 -9.58 5.78
C ASN A 88 10.46 -10.14 6.61
N VAL A 89 10.69 -10.32 7.92
CA VAL A 89 9.70 -10.72 8.92
C VAL A 89 9.84 -9.85 10.16
N HIS A 90 8.72 -9.31 10.64
CA HIS A 90 8.59 -8.59 11.91
C HIS A 90 7.74 -9.42 12.86
N ARG A 91 8.12 -9.46 14.14
CA ARG A 91 7.44 -10.22 15.18
C ARG A 91 7.02 -9.32 16.32
N ARG A 92 5.88 -9.65 16.94
CA ARG A 92 5.49 -9.00 18.20
C ARG A 92 6.57 -9.23 19.27
N PRO A 93 7.01 -8.17 19.99
CA PRO A 93 7.87 -8.31 21.15
C PRO A 93 7.19 -9.17 22.24
N ALA A 94 7.97 -10.02 22.91
CA ALA A 94 7.51 -10.86 24.03
C ALA A 94 7.28 -10.06 25.32
#